data_AF-A0A7C2V4H3-F1
#
_entry.id   AF-A0A7C2V4H3-F1
#
_cell.length_a   1.000
_cell.length_b   1.000
_cell.length_c   1.000
_cell.angle_alpha   90.00
_cell.angle_beta   90.00
_cell.angle_gamma   90.00
#
_symmetry.space_group_name_H-M   'P 1'
#
loop_
_entity.id
_entity.type
_entity.pdbx_description
1 polymer ?
#
loop_
_entity_poly.entity_id
_entity_poly.type
_entity_poly.pdbx_seq_one_letter_code
_entity_poly.pdbx_strand_id
1 'polypeptide(L)'
;MAFLFNLFILSMYAVILSQNIITFLVFWETMSILSYFLVIFERDEKSVKAGLVYAVMTHIGTAFIIVLFLLLYYYSGSMSFSDIKASSLNIPIEIKNIVFIFALIGFGTKAGIIPLHTWLPRAHPTAPSNISSLMSGVMIKTGGLWLYKGMHGYARWWSRMVGHNGANSGSRIRCVGCDIRSYGK
;
A
#
# COMPACT_ATOMS: atom_id res chain seq x y z
N MET A 1 -15.89 -19.40 -0.70
CA MET A 1 -15.75 -17.92 -0.61
C MET A 1 -15.58 -17.39 0.81
N ALA A 2 -16.42 -17.79 1.77
CA ALA A 2 -16.32 -17.28 3.14
C ALA A 2 -14.92 -17.44 3.76
N PHE A 3 -14.23 -18.57 3.53
CA PHE A 3 -12.89 -18.80 4.05
C PHE A 3 -11.85 -17.78 3.54
N LEU A 4 -11.76 -17.57 2.22
CA LEU A 4 -10.84 -16.60 1.61
C LEU A 4 -11.14 -15.17 2.04
N PHE A 5 -12.42 -14.83 2.17
CA PHE A 5 -12.86 -13.51 2.62
C PHE A 5 -12.44 -13.24 4.08
N ASN A 6 -12.62 -14.22 4.97
CA ASN A 6 -12.18 -14.10 6.37
C ASN A 6 -10.66 -14.00 6.48
N LEU A 7 -9.91 -14.81 5.70
CA LEU A 7 -8.45 -14.69 5.62
C LEU A 7 -8.01 -13.32 5.11
N PHE A 8 -8.72 -12.74 4.14
CA PHE A 8 -8.42 -11.41 3.62
C PHE A 8 -8.58 -10.34 4.70
N ILE A 9 -9.67 -10.37 5.46
CA ILE A 9 -9.88 -9.47 6.60
C ILE A 9 -8.81 -9.67 7.68
N LEU A 10 -8.50 -10.92 8.02
CA LEU A 10 -7.47 -11.25 8.99
C LEU A 10 -6.09 -10.71 8.56
N SER A 11 -5.74 -10.86 7.28
CA SER A 11 -4.48 -10.34 6.74
C SER A 11 -4.39 -8.81 6.85
N MET A 12 -5.48 -8.08 6.56
CA MET A 12 -5.53 -6.63 6.71
C MET A 12 -5.30 -6.19 8.17
N TYR A 13 -5.88 -6.91 9.13
CA TYR A 13 -5.67 -6.64 10.55
C TYR A 13 -4.24 -6.96 10.99
N ALA A 14 -3.71 -8.09 10.53
CA ALA A 14 -2.35 -8.54 10.83
C ALA A 14 -1.27 -7.58 10.30
N VAL A 15 -1.49 -6.95 9.14
CA VAL A 15 -0.62 -5.88 8.62
C VAL A 15 -0.52 -4.73 9.62
N ILE A 16 -1.64 -4.29 10.20
CA ILE A 16 -1.66 -3.15 11.14
C ILE A 16 -0.96 -3.50 12.47
N LEU A 17 -1.10 -4.75 12.92
CA LEU A 17 -0.50 -5.25 14.15
C LEU A 17 0.99 -5.58 14.04
N SER A 18 1.53 -5.66 12.83
CA SER A 18 2.92 -6.06 12.61
C SER A 18 3.91 -5.10 13.28
N GLN A 19 4.85 -5.66 14.05
CA GLN A 19 5.90 -4.93 14.75
C GLN A 19 7.29 -5.10 14.11
N ASN A 20 7.44 -6.08 13.23
CA ASN A 20 8.68 -6.41 12.53
C ASN A 20 8.50 -6.29 11.02
N ILE A 21 9.58 -5.96 10.31
CA ILE A 21 9.61 -5.87 8.83
C ILE A 21 9.13 -7.17 8.19
N ILE A 22 9.67 -8.32 8.61
CA ILE A 22 9.36 -9.61 7.97
C ILE A 22 7.87 -9.92 8.12
N THR A 23 7.36 -9.80 9.35
CA THR A 23 5.94 -10.03 9.65
C THR A 23 5.04 -9.09 8.85
N PHE A 24 5.44 -7.82 8.72
CA PHE A 24 4.75 -6.85 7.88
C PHE A 24 4.72 -7.29 6.40
N LEU A 25 5.87 -7.65 5.83
CA LEU A 25 5.98 -8.07 4.42
C LEU A 25 5.15 -9.32 4.13
N VAL A 26 5.20 -10.32 5.02
CA VAL A 26 4.43 -11.56 4.86
C VAL A 26 2.93 -11.26 4.84
N PHE A 27 2.43 -10.46 5.79
CA PHE A 27 1.00 -10.12 5.82
C PHE A 27 0.60 -9.18 4.69
N TRP A 28 1.49 -8.28 4.29
CA TRP A 28 1.28 -7.38 3.16
C TRP A 28 1.09 -8.13 1.85
N GLU A 29 1.93 -9.14 1.62
CA GLU A 29 1.87 -9.98 0.43
C GLU A 29 0.70 -10.97 0.49
N THR A 30 0.46 -11.58 1.66
CA THR A 30 -0.73 -12.42 1.88
C THR A 30 -2.02 -11.66 1.56
N MET A 31 -2.12 -10.40 2.00
CA MET A 31 -3.24 -9.53 1.68
C MET A 31 -3.38 -9.29 0.16
N SER A 32 -2.28 -9.10 -0.58
CA SER A 32 -2.28 -8.95 -2.06
C SER A 32 -2.69 -10.23 -2.79
N ILE A 33 -2.21 -11.38 -2.33
CA ILE A 33 -2.48 -12.69 -2.95
C ILE A 33 -3.96 -13.05 -2.74
N LEU A 34 -4.48 -12.83 -1.54
CA LEU A 34 -5.88 -13.12 -1.23
C LEU A 34 -6.83 -12.23 -2.02
N SER A 35 -6.56 -10.93 -2.14
CA SER A 35 -7.36 -10.03 -2.99
C SER A 35 -7.30 -10.44 -4.46
N TYR A 36 -6.15 -10.87 -4.97
CA TYR A 36 -6.02 -11.39 -6.33
C TYR A 36 -6.94 -12.60 -6.59
N PHE A 37 -6.92 -13.61 -5.71
CA PHE A 37 -7.81 -14.77 -5.82
C PHE A 37 -9.29 -14.39 -5.74
N LEU A 38 -9.63 -13.39 -4.92
CA LEU A 38 -10.99 -12.88 -4.77
C LEU A 38 -11.49 -12.12 -6.02
N VAL A 39 -10.60 -11.40 -6.73
CA VAL A 39 -10.93 -10.67 -7.97
C VAL A 39 -11.15 -11.62 -9.16
N ILE A 40 -10.40 -12.72 -9.24
CA ILE A 40 -10.49 -13.68 -10.35
C ILE A 40 -11.65 -14.68 -10.21
N PHE A 41 -12.43 -14.59 -9.13
CA PHE A 41 -13.41 -15.62 -8.78
C PHE A 41 -14.46 -15.93 -9.86
N GLU A 42 -15.02 -14.91 -10.53
CA GLU A 42 -16.01 -15.11 -11.60
C GLU A 42 -15.44 -15.79 -12.86
N ARG A 43 -14.11 -16.01 -12.96
CA ARG A 43 -13.41 -16.68 -14.08
C ARG A 43 -13.71 -16.13 -15.48
N ASP A 44 -14.19 -14.89 -15.60
CA ASP A 44 -14.30 -14.20 -16.89
C ASP A 44 -12.89 -13.85 -17.42
N GLU A 45 -12.69 -13.93 -18.74
CA GLU A 45 -11.42 -13.58 -19.38
C GLU A 45 -11.00 -12.14 -19.06
N LYS A 46 -11.97 -11.24 -18.93
CA LYS A 46 -11.72 -9.84 -18.53
C LYS A 46 -11.23 -9.76 -17.09
N SER A 47 -11.83 -10.52 -16.17
CA SER A 47 -11.44 -10.57 -14.75
C SER A 47 -10.06 -11.17 -14.55
N VAL A 48 -9.69 -12.21 -15.32
CA VAL A 48 -8.35 -12.82 -15.27
C VAL A 48 -7.29 -11.82 -15.74
N LYS A 49 -7.51 -11.14 -16.87
CA LYS A 49 -6.58 -10.13 -17.40
C LYS A 49 -6.42 -8.95 -16.43
N ALA A 50 -7.53 -8.47 -15.83
CA ALA A 50 -7.50 -7.41 -14.84
C ALA A 50 -6.77 -7.84 -13.55
N GLY A 51 -7.04 -9.04 -13.06
CA GLY A 51 -6.37 -9.63 -11.91
C GLY A 51 -4.86 -9.79 -12.11
N LEU A 52 -4.42 -10.23 -13.28
CA LEU A 52 -2.98 -10.36 -13.60
C LEU A 52 -2.26 -9.00 -13.58
N VAL A 53 -2.85 -7.97 -14.19
CA VAL A 53 -2.27 -6.61 -14.15
C VAL A 53 -2.19 -6.11 -12.70
N TYR A 54 -3.21 -6.38 -11.89
CA TYR A 54 -3.20 -6.08 -10.45
C TYR A 54 -2.08 -6.82 -9.70
N ALA A 55 -1.92 -8.13 -9.93
CA ALA A 55 -0.89 -8.93 -9.28
C ALA A 55 0.51 -8.40 -9.64
N VAL A 56 0.78 -8.17 -10.92
CA VAL A 56 2.08 -7.66 -11.38
C VAL A 56 2.39 -6.29 -10.75
N MET A 57 1.43 -5.36 -10.78
CA MET A 57 1.63 -4.03 -10.18
C MET A 57 1.86 -4.10 -8.67
N THR A 58 1.12 -4.95 -7.95
CA THR A 58 1.28 -5.08 -6.50
C THR A 58 2.60 -5.75 -6.12
N HIS A 59 3.07 -6.74 -6.88
CA HIS A 59 4.38 -7.37 -6.66
C HIS A 59 5.54 -6.42 -6.96
N ILE A 60 5.44 -5.61 -8.02
CA ILE A 60 6.42 -4.55 -8.29
C ILE A 60 6.45 -3.55 -7.13
N GLY A 61 5.29 -3.15 -6.61
CA GLY A 61 5.18 -2.31 -5.42
C GLY A 61 5.84 -2.95 -4.19
N THR A 62 5.59 -4.24 -3.94
CA THR A 62 6.22 -4.99 -2.84
C THR A 62 7.74 -5.07 -3.03
N ALA A 63 8.25 -5.25 -4.24
CA ALA A 63 9.70 -5.26 -4.51
C ALA A 63 10.36 -3.94 -4.08
N PHE A 64 9.74 -2.79 -4.37
CA PHE A 64 10.23 -1.49 -3.89
C PHE A 64 10.17 -1.36 -2.36
N ILE A 65 9.14 -1.91 -1.71
CA ILE A 65 9.03 -1.95 -0.24
C ILE A 65 10.15 -2.82 0.36
N ILE A 66 10.51 -3.93 -0.28
CA ILE A 66 11.62 -4.79 0.16
C ILE A 66 12.94 -4.02 0.09
N VAL A 67 13.24 -3.36 -1.04
CA VAL A 67 14.45 -2.54 -1.19
C VAL A 67 14.50 -1.43 -0.14
N LEU A 68 13.38 -0.77 0.12
CA LEU A 68 13.26 0.23 1.18
C LEU A 68 13.65 -0.33 2.56
N PHE A 69 13.08 -1.47 2.96
CA PHE A 69 13.34 -2.04 4.27
C PHE A 69 14.75 -2.62 4.38
N LEU A 70 15.30 -3.13 3.28
CA LEU A 70 16.69 -3.59 3.23
C LEU A 70 17.66 -2.43 3.44
N LEU A 71 17.37 -1.27 2.86
CA LEU A 71 18.17 -0.06 3.06
C LEU A 71 18.07 0.43 4.52
N LEU A 72 16.88 0.41 5.12
CA LEU A 72 16.71 0.75 6.54
C LEU A 72 17.41 -0.25 7.47
N TYR A 73 17.36 -1.54 7.14
CA TYR A 73 18.05 -2.60 7.87
C TYR A 73 19.57 -2.40 7.85
N TYR A 74 20.15 -2.02 6.70
CA TYR A 74 21.59 -1.77 6.58
C TYR A 74 22.11 -0.71 7.58
N TYR A 75 21.32 0.33 7.85
CA TYR A 75 21.71 1.38 8.81
C TYR A 75 21.27 1.14 10.25
N SER A 76 20.17 0.41 10.47
CA SER A 76 19.65 0.14 11.82
C SER A 76 20.23 -1.14 12.44
N GLY A 77 20.57 -2.14 11.63
CA GLY A 77 21.01 -3.47 12.08
C GLY A 77 19.89 -4.33 12.69
N SER A 78 18.68 -3.78 12.88
CA SER A 78 17.53 -4.46 13.45
C SER A 78 16.34 -4.50 12.49
N MET A 79 15.50 -5.53 12.63
CA MET A 79 14.28 -5.71 11.85
C MET A 79 13.01 -5.20 12.55
N SER A 80 13.13 -4.72 13.79
CA SER A 80 12.03 -4.14 14.55
C SER A 80 11.75 -2.70 14.13
N PHE A 81 10.48 -2.34 14.01
CA PHE A 81 10.08 -0.95 13.70
C PHE A 81 10.47 0.04 14.80
N SER A 82 10.57 -0.40 16.07
CA SER A 82 11.04 0.45 17.18
C SER A 82 12.47 0.92 16.96
N ASP A 83 13.32 -0.01 16.56
CA ASP A 83 14.76 0.17 16.48
C ASP A 83 15.12 1.00 15.24
N ILE A 84 14.44 0.73 14.13
CA ILE A 84 14.57 1.54 12.90
C ILE A 84 14.19 3.00 13.17
N LYS A 85 13.12 3.22 13.96
CA LYS A 85 12.72 4.57 14.35
C LYS A 85 13.77 5.24 15.25
N ALA A 86 14.37 4.50 16.18
CA ALA A 86 15.45 5.01 17.03
C ALA A 86 16.73 5.34 16.22
N SER A 87 17.12 4.46 15.29
CA SER A 87 18.27 4.65 14.41
C SER A 87 18.05 5.72 13.32
N SER A 88 16.82 6.21 13.15
CA SER A 88 16.49 7.20 12.11
C SER A 88 17.32 8.48 12.20
N LEU A 89 17.82 8.86 13.38
CA LEU A 89 18.69 10.03 13.53
C LEU A 89 20.08 9.83 12.89
N ASN A 90 20.57 8.59 12.84
CA ASN A 90 21.91 8.27 12.33
C ASN A 90 21.94 8.10 10.80
N ILE A 91 20.78 8.03 10.14
CA ILE A 91 20.70 7.84 8.69
C ILE A 91 20.98 9.18 7.98
N PRO A 92 21.92 9.22 7.00
CA PRO A 92 22.18 10.41 6.19
C PRO A 92 20.93 10.93 5.48
N ILE A 93 20.83 12.25 5.31
CA ILE A 93 19.65 12.88 4.70
C ILE A 93 19.39 12.42 3.26
N GLU A 94 20.45 12.15 2.49
CA GLU A 94 20.36 11.67 1.11
C GLU A 94 19.68 10.29 1.05
N ILE A 95 20.11 9.38 1.93
CA ILE A 95 19.52 8.05 2.06
C ILE A 95 18.05 8.16 2.50
N LYS A 96 17.72 9.07 3.42
CA LYS A 96 16.32 9.29 3.82
C LYS A 96 15.43 9.72 2.64
N ASN A 97 15.95 10.53 1.72
CA ASN A 97 15.22 10.92 0.52
C ASN A 97 15.02 9.72 -0.44
N ILE A 98 16.04 8.87 -0.58
CA ILE A 98 15.94 7.64 -1.39
C ILE A 98 14.90 6.67 -0.79
N VAL A 99 14.96 6.44 0.53
CA VAL A 99 13.95 5.68 1.28
C VAL A 99 12.56 6.29 1.05
N PHE A 100 12.43 7.62 1.11
CA PHE A 100 11.14 8.27 0.86
C PHE A 100 10.59 7.98 -0.55
N ILE A 101 11.43 8.05 -1.59
CA ILE A 101 11.01 7.76 -2.97
C ILE A 101 10.56 6.30 -3.09
N PHE A 102 11.29 5.35 -2.53
CA PHE A 102 10.89 3.95 -2.53
C PHE A 102 9.61 3.69 -1.72
N ALA A 103 9.42 4.39 -0.60
CA ALA A 103 8.17 4.33 0.18
C ALA A 103 6.99 4.84 -0.66
N LEU A 104 7.19 5.97 -1.35
CA LEU A 104 6.17 6.59 -2.18
C LEU A 104 5.79 5.69 -3.36
N ILE A 105 6.75 5.06 -4.02
CA ILE A 105 6.46 4.14 -5.13
C ILE A 105 5.81 2.85 -4.58
N GLY A 106 6.40 2.22 -3.57
CA GLY A 106 5.95 0.95 -3.03
C GLY A 106 4.56 1.02 -2.40
N PHE A 107 4.40 1.86 -1.37
CA PHE A 107 3.10 2.05 -0.72
C PHE A 107 2.12 2.83 -1.59
N GLY A 108 2.60 3.78 -2.40
CA GLY A 108 1.75 4.57 -3.29
C GLY A 108 1.14 3.78 -4.43
N THR A 109 1.81 2.72 -4.91
CA THR A 109 1.21 1.78 -5.88
C THR A 109 -0.06 1.16 -5.30
N LYS A 110 -0.02 0.70 -4.04
CA LYS A 110 -1.18 0.07 -3.37
C LYS A 110 -2.22 1.09 -2.88
N ALA A 111 -1.80 2.32 -2.58
CA ALA A 111 -2.68 3.42 -2.22
C ALA A 111 -3.36 4.08 -3.44
N GLY A 112 -2.97 3.72 -4.68
CA GLY A 112 -3.56 4.28 -5.90
C GLY A 112 -3.18 5.75 -6.12
N ILE A 113 -1.95 6.14 -5.82
CA ILE A 113 -1.45 7.50 -6.10
C ILE A 113 -1.34 7.68 -7.63
N ILE A 114 -1.72 8.84 -8.16
CA ILE A 114 -1.56 9.19 -9.58
C ILE A 114 -0.05 9.30 -9.88
N PRO A 115 0.51 8.59 -10.88
CA PRO A 115 -0.13 7.85 -11.98
C PRO A 115 -0.33 6.34 -11.76
N LEU A 116 0.14 5.76 -10.65
CA LEU A 116 0.16 4.33 -10.34
C LEU A 116 -1.23 3.68 -10.08
N HIS A 117 -2.31 4.46 -10.18
CA HIS A 117 -3.69 4.00 -9.99
C HIS A 117 -4.26 3.14 -11.14
N THR A 118 -3.50 2.84 -12.20
CA THR A 118 -4.01 2.18 -13.42
C THR A 118 -4.61 0.79 -13.20
N TRP A 119 -4.21 0.09 -12.13
CA TRP A 119 -4.81 -1.19 -11.74
C TRP A 119 -6.22 -1.02 -11.11
N LEU A 120 -6.50 0.15 -10.53
CA LEU A 120 -7.71 0.42 -9.74
C LEU A 120 -8.99 0.44 -10.61
N PRO A 121 -9.04 1.16 -11.77
CA PRO A 121 -10.20 1.13 -12.66
C PRO A 121 -10.45 -0.23 -13.32
N ARG A 122 -9.44 -1.10 -13.39
CA ARG A 122 -9.56 -2.41 -14.04
C ARG A 122 -10.03 -3.50 -13.08
N ALA A 123 -9.56 -3.49 -11.83
CA ALA A 123 -9.85 -4.55 -10.86
C ALA A 123 -11.19 -4.38 -10.14
N HIS A 124 -11.61 -3.14 -9.86
CA HIS A 124 -12.81 -2.87 -9.08
C HIS A 124 -14.15 -3.19 -9.78
N PRO A 125 -14.34 -2.96 -11.09
CA PRO A 125 -15.58 -3.29 -11.78
C PRO A 125 -15.81 -4.79 -11.94
N THR A 126 -14.73 -5.57 -11.99
CA THR A 126 -14.75 -7.03 -12.15
C THR A 126 -14.88 -7.79 -10.84
N ALA A 127 -14.68 -7.12 -9.70
CA ALA A 127 -14.74 -7.74 -8.38
C ALA A 127 -16.17 -7.73 -7.81
N PRO A 128 -16.59 -8.77 -7.05
CA PRO A 128 -17.86 -8.76 -6.34
C PRO A 128 -17.97 -7.56 -5.39
N SER A 129 -19.18 -7.03 -5.22
CA SER A 129 -19.47 -5.80 -4.45
C SER A 129 -18.88 -5.79 -3.04
N ASN A 130 -18.91 -6.93 -2.34
CA ASN A 130 -18.37 -7.08 -0.99
C ASN A 130 -16.84 -6.95 -0.91
N ILE A 131 -16.12 -7.37 -1.96
CA ILE A 131 -14.66 -7.30 -1.99
C ILE A 131 -14.21 -5.91 -2.42
N SER A 132 -14.90 -5.34 -3.41
CA SER A 132 -14.65 -3.99 -3.90
C SER A 132 -14.76 -2.93 -2.79
N SER A 133 -15.74 -3.07 -1.88
CA SER A 133 -15.90 -2.18 -0.73
C SER A 133 -14.74 -2.29 0.27
N LEU A 134 -14.25 -3.51 0.57
CA LEU A 134 -13.11 -3.72 1.45
C LEU A 134 -11.79 -3.20 0.86
N MET A 135 -11.57 -3.43 -0.44
CA MET A 135 -10.38 -2.92 -1.13
C MET A 135 -10.33 -1.39 -1.09
N SER A 136 -11.44 -0.72 -1.38
CA SER A 136 -11.49 0.74 -1.32
C SER A 136 -11.49 1.29 0.12
N GLY A 137 -12.13 0.58 1.05
CA GLY A 137 -12.31 1.05 2.43
C GLY A 137 -11.09 0.85 3.29
N VAL A 138 -10.56 -0.37 3.34
CA VAL A 138 -9.49 -0.77 4.28
C VAL A 138 -8.15 -0.86 3.57
N MET A 139 -8.06 -1.59 2.45
CA MET A 139 -6.77 -1.88 1.81
C MET A 139 -6.03 -0.61 1.35
N ILE A 140 -6.72 0.29 0.64
CA ILE A 140 -6.14 1.57 0.20
C ILE A 140 -5.75 2.45 1.40
N LYS A 141 -6.60 2.50 2.44
CA LYS A 141 -6.31 3.28 3.65
C LYS A 141 -5.10 2.73 4.41
N THR A 142 -4.96 1.42 4.50
CA THR A 142 -3.76 0.79 5.10
C THR A 142 -2.52 1.19 4.31
N GLY A 143 -2.56 1.19 2.98
CA GLY A 143 -1.45 1.67 2.16
C GLY A 143 -1.10 3.15 2.42
N GLY A 144 -2.11 4.02 2.47
CA GLY A 144 -1.92 5.42 2.82
C GLY A 144 -1.40 5.65 4.25
N LEU A 145 -1.83 4.85 5.22
CA LEU A 145 -1.38 4.91 6.61
C LEU A 145 0.10 4.55 6.76
N TRP A 146 0.53 3.46 6.11
CA TRP A 146 1.93 3.04 6.14
C TRP A 146 2.83 4.01 5.40
N LEU A 147 2.35 4.57 4.28
CA LEU A 147 3.02 5.68 3.63
C LEU A 147 3.15 6.88 4.60
N TYR A 148 2.06 7.33 5.22
CA TYR A 148 2.08 8.44 6.19
C TYR A 148 3.05 8.20 7.37
N LYS A 149 3.03 6.98 7.95
CA LYS A 149 3.97 6.56 9.00
C LYS A 149 5.42 6.61 8.52
N GLY A 150 5.67 6.12 7.30
CA GLY A 150 6.99 6.19 6.65
C GLY A 150 7.39 7.62 6.26
N MET A 151 6.46 8.55 6.10
CA MET A 151 6.76 9.94 5.71
C MET A 151 7.12 10.84 6.89
N HIS A 152 6.57 10.58 8.08
CA HIS A 152 6.72 11.47 9.24
C HIS A 152 8.16 11.58 9.79
N GLY A 153 9.03 10.60 9.52
CA GLY A 153 10.39 10.58 10.06
C GLY A 153 11.51 10.98 9.09
N TYR A 154 11.27 10.91 7.77
CA TYR A 154 12.38 10.79 6.82
C TYR A 154 12.56 12.02 5.90
N ALA A 155 11.51 12.77 5.57
CA ALA A 155 11.58 13.89 4.62
C ALA A 155 11.16 15.23 5.25
N ARG A 156 12.13 16.02 5.75
CA ARG A 156 11.87 17.36 6.34
C ARG A 156 11.24 18.35 5.35
N TRP A 157 11.66 18.34 4.08
CA TRP A 157 11.12 19.21 3.03
C TRP A 157 9.67 18.87 2.65
N TRP A 158 9.33 17.58 2.62
CA TRP A 158 7.97 17.13 2.37
C TRP A 158 7.03 17.44 3.54
N SER A 159 7.49 17.24 4.78
CA SER A 159 6.76 17.68 5.97
C SER A 159 6.46 19.19 5.94
N ARG A 160 7.35 20.02 5.38
CA ARG A 160 7.07 21.45 5.12
C ARG A 160 6.01 21.68 4.03
N MET A 161 6.06 20.95 2.91
CA MET A 161 5.05 21.08 1.83
C MET A 161 3.65 20.67 2.30
N VAL A 162 3.55 19.63 3.12
CA VAL A 162 2.27 19.19 3.70
C VAL A 162 1.88 20.07 4.89
N GLY A 163 2.83 20.48 5.73
CA GLY A 163 2.57 21.33 6.91
C GLY A 163 2.02 22.72 6.54
N HIS A 164 2.43 23.29 5.40
CA HIS A 164 1.88 24.56 4.91
C HIS A 164 0.46 24.42 4.31
N ASN A 165 0.02 23.19 4.00
CA ASN A 165 -1.32 22.88 3.49
C ASN A 165 -2.14 22.00 4.46
N GLY A 166 -1.59 21.71 5.65
CA GLY A 166 -2.04 20.66 6.57
C GLY A 166 -3.29 21.01 7.36
N ALA A 167 -3.68 22.28 7.39
CA ALA A 167 -4.94 22.73 7.99
C ALA A 167 -6.17 22.45 7.11
N ASN A 168 -6.00 22.05 5.84
CA ASN A 168 -7.12 21.90 4.90
C ASN A 168 -7.08 20.65 4.00
N SER A 169 -6.15 19.71 4.26
CA SER A 169 -5.91 18.54 3.39
C SER A 169 -6.39 17.20 3.98
N GLY A 170 -7.06 17.21 5.14
CA GLY A 170 -7.78 16.05 5.68
C GLY A 170 -9.00 15.62 4.85
N SER A 171 -9.41 16.43 3.86
CA SER A 171 -10.61 16.22 3.04
C SER A 171 -10.33 16.11 1.53
N ARG A 172 -9.07 16.20 1.07
CA ARG A 172 -8.74 16.30 -0.36
C ARG A 172 -7.77 15.24 -0.91
N ILE A 173 -7.56 14.15 -0.18
CA ILE A 173 -7.28 12.88 -0.86
C ILE A 173 -8.64 12.42 -1.38
N ARG A 174 -9.00 12.89 -2.57
CA ARG A 174 -10.19 12.40 -3.27
C ARG A 174 -10.01 10.88 -3.34
N CYS A 175 -10.84 10.13 -2.62
CA CYS A 175 -10.93 8.69 -2.79
C CYS A 175 -11.14 8.47 -4.29
N VAL A 176 -10.11 7.99 -4.99
CA VAL A 176 -10.25 7.55 -6.39
C VAL A 176 -11.37 6.49 -6.46
N GLY A 177 -11.65 5.80 -5.34
CA GLY A 177 -12.80 4.93 -5.13
C GLY A 177 -14.19 5.51 -5.44
N CYS A 178 -14.42 6.83 -5.35
CA CYS A 178 -15.74 7.41 -5.62
C CYS A 178 -16.06 7.53 -7.12
N ASP A 179 -15.02 7.54 -7.98
CA ASP A 179 -15.16 7.76 -9.43
C ASP A 179 -15.03 6.45 -10.25
N ILE A 180 -14.95 5.30 -9.58
CA ILE A 180 -14.76 3.99 -10.23
C ILE A 180 -16.02 3.52 -10.97
N ARG A 181 -17.22 4.00 -10.59
CA ARG A 181 -18.47 3.61 -11.25
C ARG A 181 -18.71 4.29 -12.61
N SER A 182 -17.88 5.28 -12.97
CA SER A 182 -18.03 6.03 -14.22
C SER A 182 -17.34 5.38 -15.42
N TYR A 183 -16.41 4.43 -15.19
CA TYR A 183 -15.70 3.69 -16.26
C TYR A 183 -16.45 2.44 -16.78
N GLY A 184 -17.65 2.17 -16.25
CA GLY A 184 -18.51 1.05 -16.63
C GLY A 184 -19.62 1.41 -17.62
N LYS A 185 -19.37 2.32 -18.57
CA LYS A 185 -20.21 2.55 -19.74
C LYS A 185 -19.39 2.35 -21.01
#